data_AF-A0A3C0Q2L6-F1
#
_entry.id   AF-A0A3C0Q2L6-F1
#
_cell.length_a   1.000
_cell.length_b   1.000
_cell.length_c   1.000
_cell.angle_alpha   90.00
_cell.angle_beta   90.00
_cell.angle_gamma   90.00
#
_symmetry.space_group_name_H-M   'P 1'
#
loop_
_entity.id
_entity.type
_entity.pdbx_description
1 polymer ?
#
loop_
_entity_poly.entity_id
_entity_poly.type
_entity_poly.pdbx_seq_one_letter_code
_entity_poly.pdbx_strand_id
1 'polypeptide(L)'
;MAVFLLTACAESPAKQRPGVLEAKSCMAHLQRAPAKLQDYIIQSCTNTGVWMVEQRDAKTGQIMMLYDFVNREYSSGQPEATPLSFDIMTDAEKNQFLTLQRNLNKALLEEGKS
;
A
#
# COMPACT_ATOMS: atom_id res chain seq x y z
N MET A 1 27.36 -23.36 -44.06
CA MET A 1 27.18 -22.12 -43.28
C MET A 1 25.79 -21.59 -43.56
N ALA A 2 24.89 -21.63 -42.58
CA ALA A 2 23.62 -20.92 -42.62
C ALA A 2 23.41 -20.33 -41.23
N VAL A 3 23.64 -19.03 -41.11
CA VAL A 3 23.39 -18.27 -39.89
C VAL A 3 21.88 -17.96 -39.89
N PHE A 4 21.10 -18.72 -39.13
CA PHE A 4 19.73 -18.37 -38.80
C PHE A 4 19.77 -17.28 -37.72
N LEU A 5 19.70 -16.03 -38.16
CA LEU A 5 19.39 -14.88 -37.31
C LEU A 5 17.92 -14.99 -36.88
N LEU A 6 17.68 -15.59 -35.72
CA LEU A 6 16.40 -15.48 -35.03
C LEU A 6 16.30 -14.05 -34.48
N THR A 7 15.64 -13.18 -35.25
CA THR A 7 15.13 -11.90 -34.79
C THR A 7 14.03 -12.18 -33.75
N ALA A 8 14.42 -12.26 -32.48
CA ALA A 8 13.46 -12.16 -31.39
C ALA A 8 12.94 -10.72 -31.37
N CYS A 9 11.70 -10.51 -31.80
CA CYS A 9 10.96 -9.28 -31.55
C CYS A 9 10.85 -9.12 -30.03
N ALA A 10 11.65 -8.22 -29.47
CA ALA A 10 11.43 -7.70 -28.13
C ALA A 10 10.13 -6.88 -28.19
N GLU A 11 8.99 -7.53 -27.98
CA GLU A 11 7.75 -6.83 -27.63
C GLU A 11 8.02 -6.11 -26.31
N SER A 12 8.20 -4.80 -26.38
CA SER A 12 8.33 -3.95 -25.21
C SER A 12 7.16 -4.26 -24.26
N PRO A 13 7.41 -4.57 -22.98
CA PRO A 13 6.33 -4.92 -22.07
C PRO A 13 5.30 -3.79 -22.04
N ALA A 14 4.03 -4.15 -22.25
CA ALA A 14 2.93 -3.19 -22.29
C ALA A 14 2.95 -2.29 -21.05
N LYS A 15 2.82 -0.98 -21.25
CA LYS A 15 2.81 0.01 -20.17
C LYS A 15 1.66 -0.33 -19.20
N GLN A 16 2.02 -0.70 -17.98
CA GLN A 16 1.05 -1.07 -16.96
C GLN A 16 0.22 0.17 -16.56
N ARG A 17 -1.09 -0.05 -16.34
CA ARG A 17 -1.98 1.00 -15.82
C ARG A 17 -1.59 1.35 -14.37
N PRO A 18 -1.81 2.59 -13.89
CA PRO A 18 -1.48 3.00 -12.53
C PRO A 18 -1.92 1.96 -11.49
N GLY A 19 -3.21 1.62 -11.42
CA GLY A 19 -3.76 0.67 -10.43
C GLY A 19 -3.02 -0.67 -10.34
N VAL A 20 -2.53 -1.18 -11.48
CA VAL A 20 -1.78 -2.44 -11.56
C VAL A 20 -0.38 -2.29 -10.99
N LEU A 21 0.27 -1.14 -11.21
CA LEU A 21 1.59 -0.82 -10.63
C LEU A 21 1.48 -0.68 -9.11
N GLU A 22 0.46 0.02 -8.62
CA GLU A 22 0.23 0.16 -7.17
C GLU A 22 -0.03 -1.21 -6.52
N ALA A 23 -0.90 -2.03 -7.12
CA ALA A 23 -1.16 -3.38 -6.62
C ALA A 23 0.10 -4.25 -6.60
N LYS A 24 0.86 -4.29 -7.70
CA LYS A 24 2.09 -5.07 -7.78
C LYS A 24 3.12 -4.61 -6.74
N SER A 25 3.29 -3.30 -6.58
CA SER A 25 4.22 -2.77 -5.59
C SER A 25 3.75 -3.08 -4.16
N CYS A 26 2.46 -2.89 -3.86
CA CYS A 26 1.90 -3.24 -2.56
C CYS A 26 2.14 -4.71 -2.21
N MET A 27 1.86 -5.63 -3.13
CA MET A 27 2.06 -7.07 -2.91
C MET A 27 3.53 -7.42 -2.63
N ALA A 28 4.49 -6.70 -3.21
CA ALA A 28 5.92 -6.89 -2.95
C ALA A 28 6.36 -6.41 -1.54
N HIS A 29 5.53 -5.60 -0.89
CA HIS A 29 5.81 -4.98 0.42
C HIS A 29 4.84 -5.44 1.52
N LEU A 30 4.11 -6.53 1.31
CA LEU A 30 3.30 -7.15 2.37
C LEU A 30 4.17 -7.43 3.61
N GLN A 31 3.61 -7.14 4.78
CA GLN A 31 4.25 -7.29 6.08
C GLN A 31 5.51 -6.43 6.25
N ARG A 32 5.67 -5.38 5.46
CA ARG A 32 6.78 -4.43 5.53
C ARG A 32 6.27 -2.99 5.60
N ALA A 33 7.14 -2.11 6.09
CA ALA A 33 6.92 -0.68 6.02
C ALA A 33 7.55 -0.10 4.75
N PRO A 34 6.90 0.88 4.09
CA PRO A 34 7.59 1.74 3.15
C PRO A 34 8.73 2.49 3.85
N ALA A 35 9.89 2.62 3.21
CA ALA A 35 11.08 3.30 3.72
C ALA A 35 10.81 4.73 4.22
N LYS A 36 9.86 5.44 3.60
CA LYS A 36 9.46 6.82 3.98
C LYS A 36 8.39 6.88 5.08
N LEU A 37 7.77 5.75 5.41
CA LEU A 37 6.63 5.63 6.32
C LEU A 37 6.84 4.40 7.21
N GLN A 38 7.94 4.40 7.98
CA GLN A 38 8.44 3.22 8.70
C GLN A 38 7.50 2.69 9.79
N ASP A 39 6.62 3.55 10.30
CA ASP A 39 5.65 3.20 11.32
C ASP A 39 4.41 2.49 10.75
N TYR A 40 4.32 2.32 9.42
CA TYR A 40 3.12 1.80 8.75
C TYR A 40 3.38 0.46 8.08
N ILE A 41 2.90 -0.63 8.67
CA ILE A 41 3.07 -2.00 8.15
C ILE A 41 1.90 -2.38 7.25
N ILE A 42 2.19 -2.67 5.98
CA ILE A 42 1.18 -3.10 5.02
C ILE A 42 0.70 -4.51 5.37
N GLN A 43 -0.60 -4.65 5.70
CA GLN A 43 -1.20 -5.95 6.04
C GLN A 43 -1.81 -6.64 4.83
N SER A 44 -2.53 -5.87 4.01
CA SER A 44 -3.28 -6.38 2.87
C SER A 44 -3.27 -5.38 1.72
N CYS A 45 -3.40 -5.91 0.49
CA CYS A 45 -3.47 -5.14 -0.74
C CYS A 45 -4.72 -5.51 -1.54
N THR A 46 -5.23 -4.56 -2.32
CA THR A 46 -6.23 -4.78 -3.37
C THR A 46 -5.57 -4.84 -4.75
N ASN A 47 -6.38 -4.98 -5.80
CA ASN A 47 -5.97 -4.78 -7.19
C ASN A 47 -5.69 -3.31 -7.57
N THR A 48 -5.73 -2.38 -6.61
CA THR A 48 -5.45 -0.95 -6.81
C THR A 48 -4.48 -0.36 -5.78
N GLY A 49 -3.89 -1.18 -4.89
CA GLY A 49 -2.88 -0.73 -3.92
C GLY A 49 -3.18 -1.16 -2.49
N VAL A 50 -2.83 -0.34 -1.50
CA VAL A 50 -2.97 -0.65 -0.07
C VAL A 50 -4.44 -0.75 0.33
N TRP A 51 -4.79 -1.87 0.99
CA TRP A 51 -6.09 -2.09 1.63
C TRP A 51 -6.00 -1.83 3.13
N MET A 52 -5.20 -2.62 3.84
CA MET A 52 -5.07 -2.55 5.29
C MET A 52 -3.65 -2.21 5.70
N VAL A 53 -3.52 -1.34 6.71
CA VAL A 53 -2.22 -0.95 7.25
C VAL A 53 -2.30 -0.80 8.77
N GLU A 54 -1.29 -1.32 9.46
CA GLU A 54 -1.08 -1.07 10.88
C GLU A 54 -0.16 0.12 11.04
N GLN A 55 -0.56 1.09 11.86
CA GLN A 55 0.37 2.04 12.43
C GLN A 55 0.92 1.45 13.74
N ARG A 56 2.25 1.38 13.86
CA ARG A 56 2.93 0.93 15.06
C ARG A 56 3.68 2.07 15.72
N ASP A 57 3.77 2.04 17.03
CA ASP A 57 4.64 2.95 17.78
C ASP A 57 6.11 2.64 17.46
N ALA A 58 6.86 3.65 17.03
CA ALA A 58 8.24 3.49 16.57
C ALA A 58 9.20 2.94 17.66
N LYS A 59 8.86 3.11 18.93
CA LYS A 59 9.72 2.73 20.06
C LYS A 59 9.41 1.34 20.60
N THR A 60 8.12 1.02 20.70
CA THR A 60 7.62 -0.19 21.36
C THR A 60 7.17 -1.26 20.36
N GLY A 61 6.94 -0.88 19.10
CA GLY A 61 6.39 -1.75 18.07
C GLY A 61 4.92 -2.12 18.28
N GLN A 62 4.25 -1.55 19.28
CA GLN A 62 2.85 -1.82 19.56
C GLN A 62 1.96 -1.24 18.46
N ILE A 63 0.91 -1.98 18.09
CA ILE A 63 -0.09 -1.47 17.15
C ILE A 63 -0.82 -0.33 17.83
N MET A 64 -0.76 0.85 17.23
CA MET A 64 -1.51 2.03 17.67
C MET A 64 -2.85 2.09 16.96
N MET A 65 -2.85 1.84 15.64
CA MET A 65 -4.03 1.94 14.81
C MET A 65 -4.01 0.86 13.73
N LEU A 66 -5.18 0.37 13.36
CA LEU A 66 -5.41 -0.39 12.14
C LEU A 66 -6.32 0.44 11.24
N TYR A 67 -5.92 0.65 9.99
CA TYR A 67 -6.73 1.33 8.99
C TYR A 67 -7.17 0.35 7.92
N ASP A 68 -8.46 0.35 7.60
CA ASP A 68 -9.06 -0.37 6.48
C ASP A 68 -9.61 0.63 5.47
N PHE A 69 -8.87 0.86 4.38
CA PHE A 69 -9.23 1.85 3.37
C PHE A 69 -10.37 1.41 2.46
N VAL A 70 -10.66 0.10 2.37
CA VAL A 70 -11.73 -0.43 1.52
C VAL A 70 -13.07 -0.31 2.23
N ASN A 71 -13.12 -0.74 3.49
CA ASN A 71 -14.32 -0.63 4.32
C ASN A 71 -14.51 0.78 4.88
N ARG A 72 -13.47 1.63 4.79
CA ARG A 72 -13.45 2.99 5.36
C ARG A 72 -13.64 2.90 6.87
N GLU A 73 -12.80 2.11 7.51
CA GLU A 73 -12.85 1.85 8.94
C GLU A 73 -11.46 2.01 9.57
N TYR A 74 -11.47 2.18 10.89
CA TYR A 74 -10.26 2.18 11.69
C TYR A 74 -10.51 1.61 13.08
N SER A 75 -9.49 1.04 13.70
CA SER A 75 -9.54 0.63 15.10
C SER A 75 -8.26 1.05 15.84
N SER A 76 -8.36 1.25 17.15
CA SER A 76 -7.22 1.61 17.99
C SER A 76 -6.68 0.40 18.75
N GLY A 77 -5.36 0.26 18.79
CA GLY A 77 -4.61 -0.48 19.81
C GLY A 77 -4.71 -2.00 19.83
N GLN A 78 -5.81 -2.60 19.36
CA GLN A 78 -6.07 -4.03 19.51
C GLN A 78 -6.72 -4.63 18.27
N PRO A 79 -6.28 -5.81 17.80
CA PRO A 79 -6.91 -6.53 16.69
C PRO A 79 -8.41 -6.83 16.93
N GLU A 80 -8.84 -6.91 18.19
CA GLU A 80 -10.22 -7.20 18.58
C GLU A 80 -11.05 -5.95 18.88
N ALA A 81 -10.48 -4.75 18.74
CA ALA A 81 -11.24 -3.52 18.88
C ALA A 81 -12.27 -3.41 17.77
N THR A 82 -13.52 -3.08 18.14
CA THR A 82 -14.59 -2.84 17.18
C THR A 82 -14.18 -1.75 16.19
N PRO A 83 -14.18 -2.05 14.87
CA PRO A 83 -13.89 -1.03 13.86
C PRO A 83 -14.87 0.12 13.94
N LEU A 84 -14.36 1.34 13.83
CA LEU A 84 -15.12 2.57 13.76
C LEU A 84 -15.16 3.04 12.31
N SER A 85 -16.34 3.45 11.86
CA SER A 85 -16.49 4.03 10.52
C SER A 85 -15.75 5.37 10.42
N PHE A 86 -15.06 5.58 9.30
CA PHE A 86 -14.48 6.87 8.91
C PHE A 86 -15.52 8.01 8.92
N ASP A 87 -16.82 7.71 8.77
CA ASP A 87 -17.85 8.74 8.64
C ASP A 87 -18.05 9.53 9.93
N ILE A 88 -17.64 8.97 11.08
CA ILE A 88 -17.71 9.64 12.40
C ILE A 88 -16.54 10.62 12.61
N MET A 89 -15.50 10.56 11.78
CA MET A 89 -14.36 11.48 11.83
C MET A 89 -14.77 12.90 11.39
N THR A 90 -14.03 13.90 11.88
CA THR A 90 -14.07 15.27 11.36
C THR A 90 -13.54 15.34 9.93
N ASP A 91 -13.89 16.40 9.18
CA ASP A 91 -13.42 16.55 7.79
C ASP A 91 -11.89 16.59 7.67
N ALA A 92 -11.20 17.13 8.67
CA ALA A 92 -9.74 17.15 8.71
C ALA A 92 -9.17 15.72 8.82
N GLU A 93 -9.71 14.91 9.73
CA GLU A 93 -9.31 13.51 9.93
C GLU A 93 -9.65 12.65 8.70
N LYS A 94 -10.81 12.87 8.09
CA LYS A 94 -11.21 12.22 6.82
C LYS A 94 -10.20 12.50 5.71
N ASN A 95 -9.77 13.75 5.59
CA ASN A 95 -8.76 14.15 4.61
C ASN A 95 -7.40 13.50 4.92
N GLN A 96 -7.03 13.37 6.19
CA GLN A 96 -5.82 12.67 6.61
C GLN A 96 -5.89 11.18 6.25
N PHE A 97 -7.01 10.52 6.51
CA PHE A 97 -7.24 9.11 6.18
C PHE A 97 -7.05 8.84 4.67
N LEU A 98 -7.70 9.64 3.81
CA LEU A 98 -7.58 9.51 2.35
C LEU A 98 -6.17 9.87 1.85
N THR A 99 -5.52 10.84 2.49
CA THR A 99 -4.16 11.25 2.14
C THR A 99 -3.13 10.20 2.56
N LEU A 100 -3.34 9.52 3.69
CA LEU A 100 -2.51 8.42 4.13
C LEU A 100 -2.48 7.29 3.10
N GLN A 101 -3.63 6.82 2.62
CA GLN A 101 -3.68 5.78 1.58
C GLN A 101 -2.90 6.17 0.33
N ARG A 102 -3.08 7.41 -0.15
CA ARG A 102 -2.36 7.93 -1.33
C ARG A 102 -0.85 8.00 -1.09
N ASN A 103 -0.43 8.44 0.09
CA ASN A 103 0.98 8.56 0.44
C ASN A 103 1.65 7.19 0.57
N LEU A 104 0.95 6.20 1.14
CA LEU A 104 1.44 4.82 1.21
C LEU A 104 1.64 4.23 -0.20
N ASN A 105 0.62 4.29 -1.06
CA ASN A 105 0.74 3.82 -2.44
C ASN A 105 1.88 4.52 -3.19
N LYS A 106 2.03 5.84 -3.02
CA LYS A 106 3.12 6.60 -3.63
C LYS A 106 4.50 6.17 -3.12
N ALA A 107 4.66 5.99 -1.80
CA ALA A 107 5.93 5.58 -1.21
C ALA A 107 6.37 4.20 -1.75
N LEU A 108 5.45 3.25 -1.79
CA LEU A 108 5.70 1.90 -2.32
C LEU A 108 6.10 1.93 -3.80
N LEU A 109 5.47 2.79 -4.61
CA LEU A 109 5.84 2.94 -6.03
C LEU A 109 7.23 3.57 -6.24
N GLU A 110 7.67 4.44 -5.34
CA GLU A 110 8.98 5.08 -5.43
C GLU A 110 10.11 4.11 -5.05
N GLU A 111 9.85 3.18 -4.13
CA GLU A 111 10.79 2.13 -3.72
C GLU A 111 11.01 1.09 -4.82
N GLY A 112 9.95 0.68 -5.53
CA GLY A 112 10.05 -0.28 -6.65
C GLY A 112 10.79 0.25 -7.89
N LYS A 113 11.27 1.49 -7.88
CA LYS A 113 12.09 2.11 -8.95
C LYS A 113 13.58 2.21 -8.59
N SER A 114 13.95 1.80 -7.38
CA SER A 114 15.33 1.82 -6.88
C SER A 114 16.02 0.49 -7.16
#